data_AF-D5PF74-F1
#
_entry.id   AF-D5PF74-F1
#
_cell.length_a   1.000
_cell.length_b   1.000
_cell.length_c   1.000
_cell.angle_alpha   90.00
_cell.angle_beta   90.00
_cell.angle_gamma   90.00
#
_symmetry.space_group_name_H-M   'P 1'
#
loop_
_entity.id
_entity.type
_entity.pdbx_description
1 polymer ?
#
loop_
_entity_poly.entity_id
_entity_poly.type
_entity_poly.pdbx_seq_one_letter_code
_entity_poly.pdbx_strand_id
1 'polypeptide(L)' 'MLYSLFSGTGISGVLVKVAGPRLILRGCEIHEPGEQPAKADGEIVIHEANVDYFQIVGS' A
#
# COMPACT_ATOMS: atom_id res chain seq x y z
N MET A 1 6.17 -5.09 -2.54
CA MET A 1 5.29 -4.42 -3.51
C MET A 1 5.11 -2.98 -3.07
N LEU A 2 5.03 -2.05 -4.02
CA LEU A 2 4.64 -0.66 -3.77
C LEU A 2 3.27 -0.42 -4.41
N TYR A 3 2.35 0.18 -3.67
CA TYR A 3 1.03 0.59 -4.13
C TYR A 3 0.95 2.12 -4.12
N SER A 4 0.77 2.74 -5.27
CA SER A 4 0.53 4.18 -5.39
C SER A 4 -0.98 4.43 -5.36
N LEU A 5 -1.43 5.32 -4.49
CA LEU A 5 -2.83 5.72 -4.41
C LEU A 5 -3.09 7.03 -5.17
N PHE A 6 -4.32 7.22 -5.65
CA PHE A 6 -4.72 8.48 -6.28
C PHE A 6 -4.62 9.70 -5.35
N SER A 7 -4.55 9.50 -4.03
CA SER A 7 -4.28 10.56 -3.06
C SER A 7 -2.84 11.10 -3.12
N GLY A 8 -1.93 10.42 -3.84
CA GLY A 8 -0.50 10.66 -3.78
C GLY A 8 0.22 9.90 -2.67
N THR A 9 -0.52 9.17 -1.82
CA THR A 9 0.07 8.32 -0.77
C THR A 9 0.64 7.05 -1.39
N GLY A 10 1.88 6.72 -1.04
CA GLY A 10 2.52 5.44 -1.37
C GLY A 10 2.40 4.46 -0.21
N ILE A 11 2.15 3.19 -0.48
CA ILE A 11 2.16 2.13 0.53
C ILE A 11 3.07 1.01 0.06
N SER A 12 4.18 0.80 0.77
CA SER A 12 5.07 -0.33 0.51
C SER A 12 4.82 -1.44 1.51
N GLY A 13 4.64 -2.67 1.04
CA GLY A 13 4.39 -3.82 1.91
C GLY A 13 4.21 -5.14 1.14
N VAL A 14 3.66 -6.12 1.84
CA VAL A 14 3.35 -7.46 1.30
C VAL A 14 1.84 -7.62 1.21
N LEU A 15 1.33 -7.92 0.01
CA LEU A 15 -0.07 -8.33 -0.18
C LEU A 15 -0.26 -9.74 0.36
N VAL A 16 -1.12 -9.89 1.37
CA VAL A 16 -1.37 -11.17 2.02
C VAL A 16 -2.71 -11.78 1.62
N LYS A 17 -3.68 -10.95 1.19
CA LYS A 17 -5.00 -11.42 0.76
C LYS A 17 -5.69 -10.42 -0.17
N VAL A 18 -6.44 -10.95 -1.13
CA VAL A 18 -7.44 -10.23 -1.92
C VAL A 18 -8.82 -10.71 -1.49
N ALA A 19 -9.72 -9.78 -1.14
CA ALA A 19 -11.07 -10.07 -0.65
C ALA A 19 -12.10 -9.21 -1.38
N GLY A 20 -12.55 -9.68 -2.54
CA GLY A 20 -13.30 -8.83 -3.48
C GLY A 20 -12.43 -7.65 -3.92
N PRO A 21 -12.93 -6.41 -3.87
CA PRO A 21 -12.15 -5.24 -4.27
C PRO A 21 -11.16 -4.76 -3.19
N ARG A 22 -10.97 -5.52 -2.11
CA ARG A 22 -10.12 -5.14 -0.99
C ARG A 22 -8.78 -5.86 -1.06
N LEU A 23 -7.70 -5.09 -0.98
CA LEU A 23 -6.33 -5.55 -0.85
C LEU A 23 -5.92 -5.45 0.62
N ILE A 24 -5.48 -6.57 1.20
CA ILE A 24 -5.02 -6.62 2.60
C ILE A 24 -3.50 -6.77 2.57
N LEU A 25 -2.81 -5.78 3.12
CA LEU A 25 -1.36 -5.68 3.16
C LEU A 25 -0.83 -5.82 4.60
N ARG A 26 0.36 -6.41 4.77
CA ARG A 26 1.07 -6.49 6.07
C ARG A 26 2.49 -5.95 5.98
N GLY A 27 3.03 -5.57 7.15
CA GLY A 27 4.39 -5.04 7.28
C GLY A 27 4.58 -3.80 6.43
N CYS A 28 3.60 -2.89 6.51
CA CYS A 28 3.50 -1.77 5.60
C CYS A 28 4.23 -0.53 6.13
N GLU A 29 4.75 0.24 5.20
CA GLU A 29 5.25 1.59 5.40
C GLU A 29 4.45 2.53 4.49
N ILE A 30 3.97 3.62 5.09
CA ILE A 30 3.14 4.64 4.45
C ILE A 30 4.04 5.82 4.13
N HIS A 31 3.98 6.25 2.87
CA HIS A 31 4.77 7.35 2.32
C HIS A 31 3.81 8.48 1.95
N GLU A 32 3.79 9.53 2.75
CA GLU A 32 3.00 10.73 2.48
C GLU A 32 3.89 11.85 1.93
N PRO A 33 3.41 12.67 0.98
CA PRO A 33 4.21 13.75 0.40
C PRO A 33 4.69 14.74 1.47
N GLY A 34 6.02 14.87 1.61
CA GLY A 34 6.64 15.81 2.54
C GLY A 34 6.79 15.29 3.98
N GLU A 35 6.34 14.08 4.26
CA GLU A 35 6.50 13.44 5.56
C GLU A 35 7.57 12.34 5.53
N GLN A 36 8.09 11.99 6.71
CA GLN A 36 8.92 10.79 6.82
C GLN A 36 8.05 9.55 6.73
N PRO A 37 8.53 8.47 6.09
CA PRO A 37 7.77 7.23 6.01
C PRO A 37 7.39 6.71 7.40
N ALA A 38 6.13 6.32 7.56
CA ALA A 38 5.57 5.84 8.82
C ALA A 38 5.23 4.35 8.73
N LYS A 39 5.62 3.57 9.74
CA LYS A 39 5.24 2.15 9.82
C LYS A 39 3.79 2.01 10.26
N ALA A 40 3.08 1.09 9.62
CA ALA A 40 1.78 0.64 10.10
C ALA A 40 1.98 -0.60 10.98
N ASP A 41 1.59 -0.52 12.26
CA ASP A 41 1.74 -1.59 13.26
C ASP A 41 0.76 -2.77 13.07
N GLY A 42 0.26 -3.00 11.85
CA GLY A 42 -0.73 -4.03 11.58
C GLY A 42 -1.02 -4.27 10.09
N GLU A 43 -2.28 -4.50 9.78
CA GLU A 43 -2.77 -4.66 8.41
C GLU A 43 -3.27 -3.33 7.86
N ILE A 44 -2.97 -3.06 6.60
CA ILE A 44 -3.63 -2.01 5.84
C ILE A 44 -4.64 -2.65 4.90
N VAL A 45 -5.86 -2.12 4.89
CA VAL A 45 -6.91 -2.49 3.95
C VAL A 45 -7.10 -1.36 2.95
N ILE A 46 -6.89 -1.64 1.67
CA ILE A 46 -7.05 -0.69 0.58
C ILE A 46 -8.19 -1.17 -0.31
N HIS A 47 -9.01 -0.26 -0.83
CA HIS A 47 -9.92 -0.56 -1.92
C HIS A 47 -9.19 -0.40 -3.26
N GLU A 48 -9.25 -1.39 -4.16
CA GLU A 48 -8.48 -1.40 -5.41
C GLU A 48 -8.75 -0.18 -6.30
N ALA A 49 -9.99 0.33 -6.29
CA ALA A 49 -10.37 1.55 -7.01
C ALA A 49 -9.60 2.82 -6.58
N ASN A 50 -8.93 2.80 -5.42
CA ASN A 50 -8.09 3.91 -4.95
C ASN A 50 -6.62 3.76 -5.38
N VAL A 51 -6.24 2.63 -5.98
CA VAL A 51 -4.89 2.35 -6.46
C VAL A 51 -4.76 2.90 -7.87
N ASP A 52 -3.78 3.78 -8.07
CA ASP A 52 -3.40 4.29 -9.39
C ASP A 52 -2.57 3.25 -10.14
N TYR A 53 -1.51 2.79 -9.50
CA TYR A 53 -0.70 1.68 -9.99
C TYR A 53 -0.04 0.94 -8.82
N PHE A 54 0.43 -0.27 -9.10
CA PHE A 54 1.33 -0.99 -8.21
C PHE A 54 2.60 -1.39 -8.95
N GLN A 55 3.69 -1.48 -8.20
CA GLN A 55 4.99 -1.87 -8.70
C GLN A 55 5.50 -3.06 -7.90
N ILE A 56 5.92 -4.09 -8.62
CA ILE A 56 6.70 -5.18 -8.06
C ILE A 56 8.13 -4.65 -7.92
N VAL A 57 8.56 -4.44 -6.67
CA VAL A 57 9.92 -4.04 -6.31
C VAL A 57 10.67 -5.28 -5.87
N GLY A 58 11.72 -5.64 -6.61
CA GLY A 58 12.61 -6.76 -6.31
C GLY A 58 12.65 -7.83 -7.42
N SER A 59 13.87 -8.04 -7.93
CA SER A 59 14.39 -9.29 -8.52
C SER A 59 15.64 -9.66 -7.72
#